data_AF-A0A5C3E2Z3-F1
#
_entry.id   AF-A0A5C3E2Z3-F1
#
_cell.length_a   1.000
_cell.length_b   1.000
_cell.length_c   1.000
_cell.angle_alpha   90.00
_cell.angle_beta   90.00
_cell.angle_gamma   90.00
#
_symmetry.space_group_name_H-M   'P 1'
#
loop_
_entity.id
_entity.type
_entity.pdbx_description
1 polymer ?
#
loop_
_entity_poly.entity_id
_entity_poly.type
_entity_poly.pdbx_seq_one_letter_code
_entity_poly.pdbx_strand_id
1 'polypeptide(L)'
;MFVLSEIEDTISVHPSSFGQPSLTSISDQINIKYANKILVDVGLCISLFDILSCSEGKVRFGDGFLYYHVTFRLVVFRPFTQEVLTAKIKSSDESGIRITLGFFDDVYVPSHLIPKPCAFDHQERAWFWLYEARTEQIAADPLLSQQEERMYLDNGEIVRFTVESDAFYDGEPGPGGGKEGATGGAGGAAGDGQSAGLHHNQHTAKETKPHYSITASIAGSGLGLVSWWTGAEAAGGEGAEYVEEGHGEYAAEEMDQQVYEGEE
;
A
#
# COMPACT_ATOMS: atom_id res chain seq x y z
N MET A 1 -0.99 9.42 1.20
CA MET A 1 -0.43 8.06 1.16
C MET A 1 1.09 8.05 1.11
N PHE A 2 1.73 8.94 0.33
CA PHE A 2 3.19 9.06 0.30
C PHE A 2 3.66 10.32 1.02
N VAL A 3 4.78 10.21 1.73
CA VAL A 3 5.45 11.32 2.43
C VAL A 3 6.92 11.36 2.06
N LEU A 4 7.53 12.54 2.18
CA LEU A 4 8.98 12.69 2.08
C LEU A 4 9.60 12.58 3.48
N SER A 5 10.49 11.63 3.65
CA SER A 5 11.21 11.42 4.91
C SER A 5 12.67 11.79 4.72
N GLU A 6 13.15 12.75 5.51
CA GLU A 6 14.56 13.14 5.57
C GLU A 6 15.34 12.14 6.44
N ILE A 7 16.43 11.61 5.88
CA ILE A 7 17.28 10.61 6.53
C ILE A 7 18.74 11.05 6.39
N GLU A 8 19.49 10.94 7.48
CA GLU A 8 20.94 11.05 7.50
C GLU A 8 21.55 9.66 7.65
N ASP A 9 22.43 9.29 6.73
CA ASP A 9 23.06 7.97 6.73
C ASP A 9 24.46 8.00 6.08
N THR A 10 25.26 6.97 6.40
CA THR A 10 26.57 6.77 5.79
C THR A 10 26.46 5.75 4.66
N ILE A 11 26.72 6.21 3.43
CA ILE A 11 26.64 5.41 2.21
C ILE A 11 28.05 5.02 1.76
N SER A 12 28.27 3.72 1.55
CA SER A 12 29.53 3.18 1.05
C SER A 12 29.45 2.92 -0.46
N VAL A 13 30.41 3.44 -1.22
CA VAL A 13 30.53 3.22 -2.67
C VAL A 13 31.72 2.29 -2.94
N HIS A 14 31.46 1.20 -3.68
CA HIS A 14 32.47 0.21 -4.05
C HIS A 14 33.43 0.74 -5.14
N PRO A 15 34.73 0.38 -5.12
CA PRO A 15 35.71 0.84 -6.12
C PRO A 15 35.35 0.60 -7.58
N SER A 16 34.59 -0.46 -7.87
CA SER A 16 34.12 -0.74 -9.25
C SER A 16 33.24 0.37 -9.81
N SER A 17 32.57 1.13 -8.95
CA SER A 17 31.65 2.20 -9.33
C SER A 17 32.33 3.57 -9.45
N PHE A 18 33.64 3.67 -9.18
CA PHE A 18 34.38 4.95 -9.23
C PHE A 18 34.48 5.56 -10.64
N GLY A 19 34.21 4.77 -11.68
CA GLY A 19 34.14 5.28 -13.06
C GLY A 19 32.89 6.12 -13.35
N GLN A 20 31.89 6.10 -12.47
CA GLN A 20 30.64 6.86 -12.62
C GLN A 20 30.67 8.15 -11.78
N PRO A 21 29.85 9.16 -12.12
CA PRO A 21 29.70 10.35 -11.28
C PRO A 21 29.31 9.98 -9.84
N SER A 22 29.93 10.64 -8.86
CA SER A 22 29.76 10.29 -7.44
C SER A 22 28.31 10.37 -6.99
N LEU A 23 27.57 11.41 -7.40
CA LEU A 23 26.15 11.57 -7.05
C LEU A 23 25.27 10.43 -7.60
N THR A 24 25.54 9.98 -8.83
CA THR A 24 24.82 8.84 -9.42
C THR A 24 25.12 7.57 -8.63
N SER A 25 26.40 7.31 -8.33
CA SER A 25 26.80 6.15 -7.55
C SER A 25 26.17 6.14 -6.15
N ILE A 26 26.14 7.29 -5.48
CA ILE A 26 25.50 7.43 -4.16
C ILE A 26 24.00 7.18 -4.25
N SER A 27 23.34 7.76 -5.26
CA SER A 27 21.90 7.58 -5.49
C SER A 27 21.54 6.10 -5.69
N ASP A 28 22.32 5.39 -6.49
CA ASP A 28 22.13 3.95 -6.72
C ASP A 28 22.32 3.14 -5.44
N GLN A 29 23.36 3.46 -4.65
CA GLN A 29 23.60 2.79 -3.37
C GLN A 29 22.48 3.07 -2.34
N ILE A 30 21.93 4.28 -2.31
CA ILE A 30 20.78 4.60 -1.45
C ILE A 30 19.56 3.77 -1.88
N ASN A 31 19.26 3.71 -3.18
CA ASN A 31 18.14 2.90 -3.68
C ASN A 31 18.35 1.42 -3.38
N ILE A 32 19.54 0.86 -3.57
CA ILE A 32 19.85 -0.53 -3.19
C ILE A 32 19.68 -0.75 -1.69
N LYS A 33 20.08 0.23 -0.87
CA LYS A 33 20.03 0.13 0.59
C LYS A 33 18.61 0.25 1.14
N TYR A 34 17.75 1.09 0.56
CA TYR A 34 16.46 1.47 1.14
C TYR A 34 15.23 1.06 0.34
N ALA A 35 15.30 0.84 -0.97
CA ALA A 35 14.12 0.50 -1.75
C ALA A 35 13.49 -0.81 -1.26
N ASN A 36 12.16 -0.79 -1.14
CA ASN A 36 11.35 -1.89 -0.62
C ASN A 36 11.75 -2.35 0.81
N LYS A 37 12.32 -1.45 1.61
CA LYS A 37 12.59 -1.70 3.03
C LYS A 37 11.64 -0.91 3.92
N ILE A 38 11.21 -1.56 4.99
CA ILE A 38 10.41 -0.94 6.04
C ILE A 38 11.37 -0.36 7.06
N LEU A 39 11.23 0.94 7.30
CA LEU A 39 11.88 1.63 8.40
C LEU A 39 10.85 1.81 9.52
N VAL A 40 11.19 1.35 10.72
CA VAL A 40 10.34 1.47 11.92
C VAL A 40 10.06 2.96 12.16
N ASP A 41 8.80 3.27 12.48
CA ASP A 41 8.29 4.64 12.69
C ASP A 41 8.40 5.58 11.48
N VAL A 42 8.77 5.07 10.30
CA VAL A 42 8.89 5.87 9.06
C VAL A 42 7.96 5.33 7.96
N GLY A 43 7.96 4.02 7.70
CA GLY A 43 7.11 3.38 6.68
C GLY A 43 7.88 2.59 5.63
N LEU A 44 7.21 2.23 4.53
CA LEU A 44 7.81 1.48 3.42
C LEU A 44 8.52 2.44 2.46
N CYS A 45 9.83 2.31 2.33
CA CYS A 45 10.64 3.13 1.42
C CYS A 45 10.47 2.69 -0.03
N ILE A 46 10.14 3.62 -0.92
CA ILE A 46 9.91 3.36 -2.34
C ILE A 46 11.17 3.66 -3.14
N SER A 47 11.61 4.91 -3.13
CA SER A 47 12.79 5.37 -3.88
C SER A 47 13.37 6.66 -3.30
N LEU A 48 14.62 6.95 -3.65
CA LEU A 48 15.23 8.25 -3.44
C LEU A 48 14.46 9.34 -4.18
N PHE A 49 14.20 10.46 -3.49
CA PHE A 49 13.65 11.67 -4.09
C PHE A 49 14.77 12.61 -4.51
N ASP A 50 15.57 13.09 -3.56
CA ASP A 50 16.74 13.92 -3.80
C ASP A 50 17.77 13.84 -2.66
N ILE A 51 18.98 14.33 -2.96
CA ILE A 51 20.08 14.45 -2.00
C ILE A 51 20.17 15.92 -1.60
N LEU A 52 20.07 16.20 -0.29
CA LEU A 52 20.14 17.55 0.27
C LEU A 52 21.57 17.97 0.54
N SER A 53 22.36 17.07 1.14
CA SER A 53 23.75 17.31 1.49
C SER A 53 24.59 16.05 1.30
N CYS A 54 25.84 16.23 0.91
CA CYS A 54 26.80 15.14 0.75
C CYS A 54 28.18 15.61 1.21
N SER A 55 28.80 14.84 2.09
CA SER A 55 30.19 15.08 2.50
C SER A 55 31.18 14.66 1.42
N GLU A 56 32.44 15.03 1.61
CA GLU A 56 33.54 14.39 0.87
C GLU A 56 33.64 12.91 1.23
N GLY A 57 34.03 12.09 0.24
CA GLY A 57 34.20 10.65 0.41
C GLY A 57 35.47 10.32 1.21
N LYS A 58 35.33 9.56 2.29
CA LYS A 58 36.45 9.13 3.15
C LYS A 58 36.75 7.65 2.92
N VAL A 59 38.03 7.31 2.77
CA VAL A 59 38.48 5.92 2.66
C VAL A 59 38.80 5.38 4.05
N ARG A 60 38.29 4.20 4.38
CA ARG A 60 38.71 3.45 5.57
C ARG A 60 39.82 2.47 5.20
N PHE A 61 40.72 2.21 6.14
CA PHE A 61 41.80 1.24 5.92
C PHE A 61 41.23 -0.18 5.88
N GLY A 62 41.54 -0.93 4.82
CA GLY A 62 41.29 -2.37 4.72
C GLY A 62 40.28 -2.80 3.65
N ASP A 63 39.31 -1.96 3.27
CA ASP A 63 38.26 -2.32 2.30
C ASP A 63 38.36 -1.55 0.97
N GLY A 64 38.95 -0.36 0.97
CA GLY A 64 39.06 0.51 -0.21
C GLY A 64 37.77 1.20 -0.62
N PHE A 65 36.68 1.12 0.17
CA PHE A 65 35.41 1.77 -0.14
C PHE A 65 35.49 3.28 0.15
N LEU A 66 34.70 4.05 -0.58
CA LEU A 66 34.46 5.46 -0.26
C LEU A 66 33.19 5.59 0.58
N TYR A 67 33.31 6.17 1.76
CA TYR A 67 32.20 6.43 2.67
C TYR A 67 31.79 7.90 2.61
N TYR A 68 30.53 8.14 2.32
CA TYR A 68 29.91 9.47 2.26
C TYR A 68 28.89 9.60 3.39
N HIS A 69 28.93 10.70 4.13
CA HIS A 69 27.82 11.11 4.99
C HIS A 69 26.85 11.92 4.13
N VAL A 70 25.61 11.46 4.05
CA VAL A 70 24.62 12.02 3.12
C VAL A 70 23.32 12.27 3.88
N THR A 71 22.74 13.44 3.67
CA THR A 71 21.36 13.76 4.05
C THR A 71 20.52 13.77 2.80
N PHE A 72 19.46 12.97 2.76
CA PHE A 72 18.61 12.80 1.58
C PHE A 72 17.15 12.60 1.96
N ARG A 73 16.25 12.78 1.00
CA ARG A 73 14.81 12.53 1.19
C ARG A 73 14.38 11.29 0.43
N LEU A 74 13.66 10.40 1.08
CA LEU A 74 13.03 9.24 0.45
C LEU A 74 11.53 9.49 0.24
N VAL A 75 10.99 8.97 -0.86
CA VAL A 75 9.55 8.76 -1.01
C VAL A 75 9.18 7.53 -0.19
N VAL A 76 8.35 7.73 0.82
CA VAL A 76 7.93 6.67 1.75
C VAL A 76 6.41 6.51 1.70
N PHE A 77 5.94 5.28 1.58
CA PHE A 77 4.54 4.94 1.76
C PHE A 77 4.23 4.85 3.26
N ARG A 78 3.43 5.83 3.71
CA ARG A 78 2.89 5.93 5.07
C ARG A 78 1.57 6.69 4.97
N PRO A 79 0.44 6.00 4.72
CA PRO A 79 -0.85 6.66 4.71
C PRO A 79 -1.21 7.16 6.10
N PHE A 80 -2.00 8.22 6.15
CA PHE A 80 -2.43 8.83 7.42
C PHE A 80 -3.77 8.26 7.87
N THR A 81 -4.06 8.35 9.17
CA THR A 81 -5.34 7.94 9.75
C THR A 81 -6.50 8.71 9.10
N GLN A 82 -7.56 8.00 8.74
CA GLN A 82 -8.73 8.45 7.98
C GLN A 82 -8.46 8.77 6.50
N GLU A 83 -7.30 8.41 5.96
CA GLU A 83 -7.08 8.46 4.51
C GLU A 83 -7.93 7.39 3.79
N VAL A 84 -8.64 7.79 2.73
CA VAL A 84 -9.42 6.88 1.88
C VAL A 84 -8.55 6.40 0.72
N LEU A 85 -8.43 5.09 0.56
CA LEU A 85 -7.66 4.45 -0.50
C LEU A 85 -8.52 3.43 -1.24
N THR A 86 -8.06 3.04 -2.43
CA THR A 86 -8.72 2.05 -3.27
C THR A 86 -7.71 0.98 -3.67
N ALA A 87 -8.06 -0.28 -3.47
CA ALA A 87 -7.15 -1.41 -3.65
C ALA A 87 -7.94 -2.70 -3.94
N LYS A 88 -7.24 -3.82 -4.14
CA LYS A 88 -7.88 -5.10 -4.46
C LYS A 88 -7.95 -6.00 -3.23
N ILE A 89 -9.03 -6.76 -3.11
CA ILE A 89 -9.13 -7.83 -2.12
C ILE A 89 -8.15 -8.94 -2.51
N LYS A 90 -7.24 -9.31 -1.61
CA LYS A 90 -6.25 -10.37 -1.82
C LYS A 90 -6.79 -11.73 -1.34
N SER A 91 -7.33 -11.76 -0.13
CA SER A 91 -7.89 -12.95 0.49
C SER A 91 -8.85 -12.58 1.61
N SER A 92 -9.75 -13.49 1.94
CA SER A 92 -10.73 -13.36 3.01
C SER A 92 -10.65 -14.57 3.95
N ASP A 93 -10.69 -14.32 5.25
CA ASP A 93 -10.69 -15.33 6.32
C ASP A 93 -11.77 -14.98 7.36
N GLU A 94 -12.11 -15.90 8.26
CA GLU A 94 -13.09 -15.67 9.34
C GLU A 94 -12.76 -14.48 10.25
N SER A 95 -11.49 -14.09 10.31
CA SER A 95 -11.03 -12.97 11.12
C SER A 95 -11.26 -11.61 10.43
N GLY A 96 -11.28 -11.57 9.09
CA GLY A 96 -11.34 -10.35 8.31
C GLY A 96 -10.88 -10.50 6.86
N ILE A 97 -10.61 -9.37 6.20
CA ILE A 97 -10.25 -9.28 4.79
C ILE A 97 -8.84 -8.71 4.65
N ARG A 98 -7.99 -9.34 3.82
CA ARG A 98 -6.69 -8.81 3.42
C ARG A 98 -6.79 -8.09 2.09
N ILE A 99 -6.18 -6.91 2.02
CA ILE A 99 -6.22 -6.02 0.87
C ILE A 99 -4.79 -5.83 0.35
N THR A 100 -4.63 -5.78 -0.98
CA THR A 100 -3.35 -5.52 -1.65
C THR A 100 -3.42 -4.25 -2.49
N LEU A 101 -2.43 -3.38 -2.29
CA LEU A 101 -2.14 -2.20 -3.12
C LEU A 101 -1.19 -2.56 -4.30
N GLY A 102 -0.82 -3.83 -4.45
CA GLY A 102 0.13 -4.33 -5.45
C GLY A 102 1.58 -4.30 -4.97
N PHE A 103 2.04 -3.17 -4.42
CA PHE A 103 3.38 -3.06 -3.82
C PHE A 103 3.39 -3.27 -2.29
N PHE A 104 2.21 -3.30 -1.67
CA PHE A 104 2.03 -3.49 -0.23
C PHE A 104 0.81 -4.37 0.04
N ASP A 105 0.99 -5.42 0.83
CA ASP A 105 0.00 -6.50 1.03
C ASP A 105 -0.50 -6.63 2.47
N ASP A 106 0.15 -5.96 3.43
CA ASP A 106 -0.16 -6.07 4.85
C ASP A 106 -1.23 -5.03 5.28
N VAL A 107 -2.30 -4.92 4.49
CA VAL A 107 -3.50 -4.13 4.81
C VAL A 107 -4.62 -5.09 5.23
N TYR A 108 -5.16 -4.89 6.42
CA TYR A 108 -6.12 -5.81 7.02
C TYR A 108 -7.36 -5.08 7.53
N VAL A 109 -8.53 -5.58 7.13
CA VAL A 109 -9.82 -5.14 7.64
C VAL A 109 -10.36 -6.21 8.59
N PRO A 110 -10.37 -5.99 9.91
CA PRO A 110 -10.94 -6.94 10.86
C PRO A 110 -12.46 -6.98 10.75
N SER A 111 -13.05 -8.12 11.12
CA SER A 111 -14.50 -8.38 11.01
C SER A 111 -15.41 -7.32 11.62
N HIS A 112 -14.99 -6.66 12.69
CA HIS A 112 -15.76 -5.61 13.36
C HIS A 112 -15.78 -4.26 12.61
N LEU A 113 -14.92 -4.10 11.60
CA LEU A 113 -14.83 -2.91 10.73
C LEU A 113 -15.39 -3.16 9.32
N ILE A 114 -16.16 -4.24 9.16
CA ILE A 114 -16.95 -4.54 7.97
C ILE A 114 -18.37 -3.96 8.16
N PRO A 115 -19.03 -3.43 7.11
CA PRO A 115 -20.41 -2.97 7.19
C PRO A 115 -21.35 -4.02 7.78
N LYS A 116 -22.20 -3.62 8.72
CA LYS A 116 -23.21 -4.51 9.29
C LYS A 116 -24.55 -4.31 8.58
N PRO A 117 -25.37 -5.37 8.42
CA PRO A 117 -25.13 -6.76 8.80
C PRO A 117 -24.20 -7.51 7.83
N CYS A 118 -23.20 -8.23 8.35
CA CYS A 118 -22.27 -9.06 7.57
C CYS A 118 -21.99 -10.40 8.25
N ALA A 119 -21.66 -11.41 7.46
CA ALA A 119 -21.12 -12.66 7.96
C ALA A 119 -20.08 -13.25 6.98
N PHE A 120 -19.29 -14.18 7.49
CA PHE A 120 -18.36 -14.97 6.68
C PHE A 120 -19.05 -16.26 6.22
N ASP A 121 -19.06 -16.50 4.92
CA ASP A 121 -19.58 -17.74 4.32
C ASP A 121 -18.44 -18.74 4.13
N HIS A 122 -18.47 -19.86 4.86
CA HIS A 122 -17.44 -20.90 4.77
C HIS A 122 -17.43 -21.64 3.43
N GLN A 123 -18.55 -21.69 2.71
CA GLN A 123 -18.64 -22.38 1.43
C GLN A 123 -17.94 -21.57 0.34
N GLU A 124 -18.21 -20.27 0.28
CA GLU A 124 -17.59 -19.34 -0.67
C GLU A 124 -16.23 -18.81 -0.18
N ARG A 125 -15.92 -19.00 1.10
CA ARG A 125 -14.73 -18.45 1.78
C ARG A 125 -14.60 -16.93 1.63
N ALA A 126 -15.72 -16.24 1.68
CA ALA A 126 -15.82 -14.80 1.46
C ALA A 126 -16.73 -14.15 2.52
N TRP A 127 -16.42 -12.90 2.85
CA TRP A 127 -17.34 -12.06 3.59
C TRP A 127 -18.44 -11.55 2.65
N PHE A 128 -19.65 -11.42 3.16
CA PHE A 128 -20.72 -10.73 2.46
C PHE A 128 -21.38 -9.70 3.37
N TRP A 129 -21.95 -8.69 2.75
CA TRP A 129 -22.77 -7.68 3.39
C TRP A 129 -24.23 -7.79 2.91
N LEU A 130 -25.17 -7.49 3.79
CA LEU A 130 -26.58 -7.35 3.47
C LEU A 130 -26.96 -5.87 3.49
N TYR A 131 -27.37 -5.34 2.35
CA TYR A 131 -27.81 -3.94 2.24
C TYR A 131 -29.01 -3.66 3.17
N GLU A 132 -29.99 -4.55 3.18
CA GLU A 132 -31.16 -4.49 4.08
C GLU A 132 -31.49 -5.89 4.61
N ALA A 133 -31.50 -6.03 5.94
CA ALA A 133 -32.01 -7.25 6.56
C ALA A 133 -33.54 -7.20 6.57
N ARG A 134 -34.18 -8.15 5.87
CA ARG A 134 -35.66 -8.22 5.77
C ARG A 134 -36.35 -8.51 7.09
N THR A 135 -35.65 -9.16 8.02
CA THR A 135 -36.17 -9.55 9.33
C THR A 135 -35.12 -9.34 10.42
N GLU A 136 -35.58 -9.17 11.67
CA GLU A 136 -34.69 -9.06 12.84
C GLU A 136 -33.83 -10.32 13.03
N GLN A 137 -34.35 -11.49 12.66
CA GLN A 137 -33.59 -12.75 12.72
C GLN A 137 -32.42 -12.77 11.73
N ILE A 138 -32.61 -12.26 10.51
CA ILE A 138 -31.54 -12.12 9.51
C ILE A 138 -30.54 -11.04 9.93
N ALA A 139 -31.00 -9.97 10.58
CA ALA A 139 -30.10 -8.97 11.13
C ALA A 139 -29.20 -9.54 12.24
N ALA A 140 -29.73 -10.47 13.06
CA ALA A 140 -28.98 -11.15 14.11
C ALA A 140 -28.04 -12.25 13.58
N ASP A 141 -28.49 -13.01 12.58
CA ASP A 141 -27.69 -14.03 11.88
C ASP A 141 -27.82 -13.86 10.36
N PRO A 142 -26.89 -13.11 9.74
CA PRO A 142 -26.90 -12.88 8.30
C PRO A 142 -26.80 -14.15 7.45
N LEU A 143 -26.34 -15.27 7.99
CA LEU A 143 -26.26 -16.55 7.25
C LEU A 143 -27.64 -17.17 6.98
N LEU A 144 -28.69 -16.69 7.65
CA LEU A 144 -30.07 -17.10 7.37
C LEU A 144 -30.64 -16.45 6.09
N SER A 145 -29.95 -15.46 5.52
CA SER A 145 -30.33 -14.83 4.24
C SER A 145 -30.19 -15.80 3.07
N GLN A 146 -30.98 -15.57 2.00
CA GLN A 146 -30.82 -16.26 0.72
C GLN A 146 -29.52 -15.80 0.03
N GLN A 147 -28.89 -16.67 -0.76
CA GLN A 147 -27.60 -16.38 -1.38
C GLN A 147 -27.68 -15.18 -2.35
N GLU A 148 -28.82 -15.01 -3.02
CA GLU A 148 -29.08 -13.93 -3.98
C GLU A 148 -29.15 -12.54 -3.32
N GLU A 149 -29.32 -12.48 -1.99
CA GLU A 149 -29.37 -11.24 -1.22
C GLU A 149 -27.99 -10.80 -0.71
N ARG A 150 -26.98 -11.66 -0.83
CA ARG A 150 -25.66 -11.48 -0.27
C ARG A 150 -24.78 -10.72 -1.24
N MET A 151 -24.31 -9.55 -0.81
CA MET A 151 -23.31 -8.77 -1.54
C MET A 151 -21.93 -9.25 -1.13
N TYR A 152 -21.40 -10.26 -1.83
CA TYR A 152 -20.09 -10.83 -1.56
C TYR A 152 -18.95 -9.84 -1.83
N LEU A 153 -17.88 -9.98 -1.04
CA LEU A 153 -16.61 -9.26 -1.16
C LEU A 153 -15.57 -10.22 -1.74
N ASP A 154 -15.56 -10.35 -3.07
CA ASP A 154 -14.80 -11.38 -3.76
C ASP A 154 -13.32 -11.01 -3.95
N ASN A 155 -12.48 -12.04 -4.05
CA ASN A 155 -11.05 -11.84 -4.32
C ASN A 155 -10.82 -11.17 -5.67
N GLY A 156 -9.94 -10.17 -5.70
CA GLY A 156 -9.58 -9.41 -6.91
C GLY A 156 -10.47 -8.20 -7.18
N GLU A 157 -11.62 -8.08 -6.51
CA GLU A 157 -12.48 -6.91 -6.65
C GLU A 157 -11.86 -5.67 -6.01
N ILE A 158 -12.27 -4.51 -6.53
CA ILE A 158 -11.75 -3.21 -6.11
C ILE A 158 -12.61 -2.70 -4.94
N VAL A 159 -11.96 -2.53 -3.80
CA VAL A 159 -12.55 -2.05 -2.55
C VAL A 159 -11.99 -0.67 -2.19
N ARG A 160 -12.87 0.24 -1.78
CA ARG A 160 -12.54 1.53 -1.18
C ARG A 160 -12.57 1.38 0.34
N PHE A 161 -11.49 1.72 1.01
CA PHE A 161 -11.34 1.58 2.46
C PHE A 161 -10.73 2.84 3.08
N THR A 162 -10.98 3.05 4.36
CA THR A 162 -10.30 4.08 5.17
C THR A 162 -9.21 3.44 6.01
N VAL A 163 -8.11 4.15 6.20
CA VAL A 163 -7.05 3.76 7.13
C VAL A 163 -7.47 4.12 8.55
N GLU A 164 -7.53 3.15 9.48
CA GLU A 164 -7.81 3.42 10.89
C GLU A 164 -6.52 3.64 11.68
N SER A 165 -5.57 2.72 11.52
CA SER A 165 -4.29 2.77 12.23
C SER A 165 -3.21 2.00 11.49
N ASP A 166 -1.96 2.35 11.77
CA ASP A 166 -0.79 1.59 11.35
C ASP A 166 0.00 1.11 12.58
N ALA A 167 0.74 0.02 12.41
CA ALA A 167 1.57 -0.54 13.47
C ALA A 167 2.86 -1.11 12.89
N PHE A 168 3.96 -0.84 13.60
CA PHE A 168 5.29 -1.38 13.32
C PHE A 168 5.61 -2.49 14.32
N TYR A 169 6.27 -3.53 13.83
CA TYR A 169 6.76 -4.63 14.67
C TYR A 169 8.23 -4.88 14.37
N ASP A 170 9.07 -4.54 15.34
CA ASP A 170 10.48 -4.92 15.26
C ASP A 170 10.63 -6.35 15.79
N GLY A 171 10.87 -7.28 14.87
CA GLY A 171 11.20 -8.64 15.22
C GLY A 171 12.65 -8.70 15.63
N GLU A 172 12.97 -8.28 16.86
CA GLU A 172 14.32 -8.47 17.39
C GLU A 172 14.69 -9.95 17.20
N PRO A 173 15.82 -10.25 16.53
CA PRO A 173 16.30 -11.61 16.44
C PRO A 173 16.58 -12.08 17.87
N GLY A 174 15.65 -12.85 18.45
CA GLY A 174 15.83 -13.43 19.77
C GLY A 174 17.18 -14.15 19.83
N PRO A 175 17.83 -14.22 21.00
CA PRO A 175 19.16 -14.80 21.14
C PRO A 175 19.19 -16.14 20.43
N GLY A 176 19.96 -16.20 19.35
CA GLY A 176 19.95 -17.32 18.44
C GLY A 176 20.14 -18.60 19.25
N GLY A 177 19.19 -19.53 19.14
CA GLY A 177 19.32 -20.84 19.76
C GLY A 177 20.66 -21.41 19.35
N GLY A 178 21.62 -21.36 20.27
CA GLY A 178 22.94 -21.88 20.06
C GLY A 178 22.78 -23.31 19.60
N LYS A 179 23.42 -23.67 18.50
CA LYS A 179 23.78 -25.06 18.28
C LYS A 179 24.77 -25.42 19.39
N GLU A 180 24.25 -25.71 20.59
CA GLU A 180 24.99 -26.38 21.64
C GLU A 180 25.29 -27.80 21.14
N GLY A 181 26.58 -28.14 21.09
CA GLY A 181 27.03 -29.52 20.90
C GLY A 181 27.68 -29.82 19.55
N ALA A 182 28.82 -29.20 19.26
CA ALA A 182 29.82 -29.80 18.36
C ALA A 182 31.24 -29.49 18.82
N THR A 183 31.56 -29.88 20.06
CA THR A 183 32.94 -30.06 20.51
C THR A 183 33.07 -31.47 21.10
N GLY A 184 33.79 -32.34 20.40
CA GLY A 184 34.45 -33.51 21.00
C GLY A 184 34.18 -34.85 20.32
N GLY A 185 35.25 -35.45 19.78
CA GLY A 185 35.44 -36.90 19.84
C GLY A 185 35.43 -37.66 18.52
N ALA A 186 36.62 -37.91 17.98
CA ALA A 186 36.86 -38.99 17.03
C ALA A 186 36.70 -40.36 17.72
N GLY A 187 35.98 -41.31 17.08
CA GLY A 187 35.97 -42.72 17.49
C GLY A 187 34.85 -43.57 16.89
N GLY A 188 35.17 -44.34 15.85
CA GLY A 188 34.82 -45.78 15.69
C GLY A 188 33.37 -46.26 15.47
N ALA A 189 33.14 -46.75 14.25
CA ALA A 189 32.50 -48.04 13.87
C ALA A 189 30.98 -48.32 14.02
N ALA A 190 30.38 -48.55 12.83
CA ALA A 190 29.42 -49.60 12.43
C ALA A 190 28.06 -49.78 13.13
N GLY A 191 26.99 -49.72 12.33
CA GLY A 191 25.67 -50.25 12.65
C GLY A 191 24.62 -49.93 11.57
N ASP A 192 24.40 -50.87 10.65
CA ASP A 192 23.31 -50.89 9.68
C ASP A 192 21.94 -50.97 10.37
N GLY A 193 20.95 -50.27 9.81
CA GLY A 193 19.56 -50.34 10.26
C GLY A 193 18.62 -49.48 9.40
N GLN A 194 18.05 -50.10 8.36
CA GLN A 194 16.95 -49.56 7.55
C GLN A 194 15.73 -49.16 8.40
N SER A 195 15.28 -47.93 8.26
CA SER A 195 13.83 -47.64 8.28
C SER A 195 13.55 -46.37 7.48
N ALA A 196 12.70 -46.53 6.47
CA ALA A 196 12.17 -45.48 5.64
C ALA A 196 11.22 -44.60 6.47
N GLY A 197 11.57 -43.32 6.60
CA GLY A 197 10.71 -42.28 7.15
C GLY A 197 10.74 -41.09 6.20
N LEU A 198 9.63 -40.86 5.51
CA LEU A 198 9.40 -39.70 4.67
C LEU A 198 9.58 -38.43 5.52
N HIS A 199 10.62 -37.64 5.25
CA HIS A 199 10.76 -36.30 5.81
C HIS A 199 9.72 -35.40 5.16
N HIS A 200 8.55 -35.32 5.79
CA HIS A 200 7.58 -34.27 5.56
C HIS A 200 8.25 -32.96 5.98
N ASN A 201 8.57 -32.13 4.99
CA ASN A 201 9.19 -30.82 5.18
C ASN A 201 8.13 -29.89 5.79
N GLN A 202 7.91 -30.02 7.10
CA GLN A 202 7.02 -29.16 7.85
C GLN A 202 7.74 -27.82 8.00
N HIS A 203 7.55 -26.96 7.00
CA HIS A 203 7.73 -25.52 7.12
C HIS A 203 6.87 -25.06 8.31
N THR A 204 7.47 -25.05 9.49
CA THR A 204 6.96 -24.27 10.62
C THR A 204 7.22 -22.82 10.25
N ALA A 205 6.30 -22.25 9.47
CA ALA A 205 6.16 -20.82 9.39
C ALA A 205 5.81 -20.37 10.81
N LYS A 206 6.84 -20.01 11.61
CA LYS A 206 6.63 -19.13 12.75
C LYS A 206 5.83 -17.96 12.19
N GLU A 207 4.66 -17.70 12.76
CA GLU A 207 3.84 -16.53 12.46
C GLU A 207 4.63 -15.28 12.84
N THR A 208 5.57 -14.88 12.00
CA THR A 208 6.29 -13.64 12.14
C THR A 208 5.33 -12.55 11.70
N LYS A 209 4.85 -11.79 12.67
CA LYS A 209 4.03 -10.62 12.45
C LYS A 209 4.73 -9.69 11.43
N PRO A 210 4.01 -9.13 10.44
CA PRO A 210 4.64 -8.26 9.45
C PRO A 210 5.27 -7.04 10.13
N HIS A 211 6.41 -6.58 9.61
CA HIS A 211 7.13 -5.44 10.19
C HIS A 211 6.38 -4.12 10.10
N TYR A 212 5.47 -3.99 9.12
CA TYR A 212 4.54 -2.88 8.98
C TYR A 212 3.18 -3.42 8.58
N SER A 213 2.14 -3.04 9.31
CA SER A 213 0.76 -3.45 9.04
C SER A 213 -0.19 -2.27 9.15
N ILE A 214 -1.20 -2.25 8.30
CA ILE A 214 -2.25 -1.23 8.30
C ILE A 214 -3.57 -1.89 8.65
N THR A 215 -4.25 -1.36 9.66
CA THR A 215 -5.65 -1.69 9.97
C THR A 215 -6.55 -0.73 9.20
N ALA A 216 -7.48 -1.28 8.43
CA ALA A 216 -8.40 -0.54 7.59
C ALA A 216 -9.85 -0.82 7.99
N SER A 217 -10.75 0.08 7.58
CA SER A 217 -12.20 -0.04 7.74
C SER A 217 -12.90 0.12 6.39
N ILE A 218 -13.97 -0.65 6.18
CA ILE A 218 -14.88 -0.49 5.05
C ILE A 218 -16.32 -0.20 5.49
N ALA A 219 -16.55 0.03 6.79
CA ALA A 219 -17.88 0.20 7.39
C ALA A 219 -18.54 1.57 7.12
N GLY A 220 -17.79 2.56 6.63
CA GLY A 220 -18.29 3.92 6.38
C GLY A 220 -19.15 4.04 5.11
N SER A 221 -20.01 5.06 5.07
CA SER A 221 -20.78 5.38 3.87
C SER A 221 -19.86 5.71 2.69
N GLY A 222 -20.14 5.13 1.52
CA GLY A 222 -19.31 5.30 0.33
C GLY A 222 -18.03 4.46 0.32
N LEU A 223 -17.79 3.62 1.34
CA LEU A 223 -16.72 2.60 1.40
C LEU A 223 -17.25 1.22 0.99
N GLY A 224 -16.37 0.23 0.90
CA GLY A 224 -16.70 -1.11 0.39
C GLY A 224 -16.40 -1.24 -1.10
N LEU A 225 -17.04 -2.16 -1.79
CA LEU A 225 -16.76 -2.36 -3.22
C LEU A 225 -17.12 -1.13 -4.02
N VAL A 226 -16.25 -0.73 -4.94
CA VAL A 226 -16.49 0.43 -5.81
C VAL A 226 -17.72 0.20 -6.69
N SER A 227 -17.99 -1.06 -7.07
CA SER A 227 -19.16 -1.45 -7.85
C SER A 227 -20.49 -1.10 -7.17
N TRP A 228 -20.55 -1.08 -5.82
CA TRP A 228 -21.76 -0.74 -5.06
C TRP A 228 -22.23 0.70 -5.28
N TRP A 229 -21.33 1.59 -5.67
CA TRP A 229 -21.57 3.04 -5.68
C TRP A 229 -21.64 3.64 -7.09
N THR A 230 -21.48 2.83 -8.15
CA THR A 230 -21.42 3.30 -9.54
C THR A 230 -22.69 4.04 -10.02
N GLY A 231 -23.85 3.80 -9.39
CA GLY A 231 -25.09 4.55 -9.66
C GLY A 231 -25.29 5.84 -8.83
N ALA A 232 -24.54 6.01 -7.73
CA ALA A 232 -24.69 7.17 -6.85
C ALA A 232 -23.93 8.40 -7.35
N GLU A 233 -22.81 8.21 -8.05
CA GLU A 233 -22.01 9.31 -8.64
C GLU A 233 -22.73 10.01 -9.80
N ALA A 234 -23.66 9.33 -10.48
CA ALA A 234 -24.50 9.92 -11.53
C ALA A 234 -25.66 10.78 -10.97
N ALA A 235 -26.15 10.49 -9.76
CA ALA A 235 -27.28 11.19 -9.17
C ALA A 235 -26.89 12.54 -8.49
N GLY A 236 -25.59 12.77 -8.25
CA GLY A 236 -25.07 14.02 -7.69
C GLY A 236 -24.75 15.11 -8.71
N GLY A 237 -24.95 14.84 -10.01
CA GLY A 237 -24.46 15.66 -11.12
C GLY A 237 -25.52 16.24 -12.07
N GLU A 238 -26.82 16.09 -11.81
CA GLU A 238 -27.85 16.65 -12.69
C GLU A 238 -28.56 17.85 -12.03
N GLY A 239 -28.28 19.06 -12.54
CA GLY A 239 -29.12 20.23 -12.26
C GLY A 239 -28.44 21.60 -12.10
N ALA A 240 -27.30 21.87 -12.75
CA ALA A 240 -26.87 23.25 -13.02
C ALA A 240 -26.63 23.39 -14.52
N GLU A 241 -27.73 23.54 -15.26
CA GLU A 241 -27.73 23.93 -16.67
C GLU A 241 -27.18 25.37 -16.75
N TYR A 242 -25.93 25.51 -17.16
CA TYR A 242 -25.39 26.80 -17.59
C TYR A 242 -25.99 27.10 -18.97
N VAL A 243 -27.00 27.97 -18.99
CA VAL A 243 -27.48 28.58 -20.22
C VAL A 243 -26.41 29.55 -20.72
N GLU A 244 -25.62 29.12 -21.69
CA GLU A 244 -24.78 30.00 -22.50
C GLU A 244 -25.65 30.61 -23.60
N GLU A 245 -26.25 31.78 -23.35
CA GLU A 245 -26.87 32.60 -24.39
C GLU A 245 -26.25 34.00 -24.46
N GLY A 246 -25.53 34.24 -25.55
CA GLY A 246 -25.55 35.53 -26.24
C GLY A 246 -24.46 36.52 -25.87
N HIS A 247 -23.29 36.37 -26.50
CA HIS A 247 -22.38 37.49 -26.75
C HIS A 247 -23.13 38.62 -27.49
N GLY A 248 -23.36 39.74 -26.80
CA GLY A 248 -23.87 40.97 -27.37
C GLY A 248 -22.84 41.59 -28.31
N GLU A 249 -23.20 41.66 -29.58
CA GLU A 249 -22.44 42.26 -30.67
C GLU A 249 -22.45 43.79 -30.52
N TYR A 250 -21.27 44.37 -30.35
CA TYR A 250 -21.06 45.82 -30.32
C TYR A 250 -21.15 46.34 -31.76
N ALA A 251 -22.31 46.88 -32.14
CA ALA A 251 -22.47 47.58 -33.40
C ALA A 251 -21.69 48.90 -33.37
N ALA A 252 -20.65 48.98 -34.20
CA ALA A 252 -19.92 50.20 -34.47
C ALA A 252 -20.81 51.18 -35.24
N GLU A 253 -20.89 52.42 -34.75
CA GLU A 253 -21.50 53.55 -35.43
C GLU A 253 -20.66 53.89 -36.68
N GLU A 254 -21.16 53.57 -37.88
CA GLU A 254 -20.71 54.22 -39.10
C GLU A 254 -21.55 55.50 -39.32
N MET A 255 -20.89 56.64 -39.14
CA MET A 255 -21.38 57.95 -39.52
C MET A 255 -21.50 58.05 -41.04
N ASP A 256 -22.73 58.27 -41.51
CA ASP A 256 -23.04 58.52 -42.91
C ASP A 256 -22.54 59.92 -43.31
N GLN A 257 -21.43 59.97 -44.05
CA GLN A 257 -20.85 61.20 -44.59
C GLN A 257 -21.43 61.47 -45.97
N GLN A 258 -22.56 62.15 -46.03
CA GLN A 258 -23.05 62.79 -47.26
C GLN A 258 -22.34 64.14 -47.45
N VAL A 259 -21.39 64.20 -48.38
CA VAL A 259 -20.90 65.45 -48.95
C VAL A 259 -21.34 65.54 -50.41
N TYR A 260 -21.91 66.71 -50.71
CA TYR A 260 -22.43 67.23 -51.97
C TYR A 260 -21.45 67.15 -53.17
N GLU A 261 -22.02 66.93 -54.37
CA GLU A 261 -21.65 67.50 -55.69
C GLU A 261 -22.69 66.97 -56.71
N GLY A 262 -23.33 67.70 -57.62
CA GLY A 262 -23.33 69.09 -58.05
C GLY A 262 -24.61 69.39 -58.88
N GLU A 263 -25.08 70.65 -58.84
CA GLU A 263 -25.26 71.56 -59.99
C GLU A 263 -26.13 71.05 -61.17
N GLU A 264 -27.40 71.51 -61.19
CA GLU A 264 -27.94 72.44 -62.21
C GLU A 264 -29.24 73.12 -61.69
#